data_AF-A0A5J6DU15-F1
#
_entry.id   AF-A0A5J6DU15-F1
#
_cell.length_a   1.000
_cell.length_b   1.000
_cell.length_c   1.000
_cell.angle_alpha   90.00
_cell.angle_beta   90.00
_cell.angle_gamma   90.00
#
_symmetry.space_group_name_H-M   'P 1'
#
loop_
_entity.id
_entity.type
_entity.pdbx_description
1 polymer ?
#
loop_
_entity_poly.entity_id
_entity_poly.type
_entity_poly.pdbx_seq_one_letter_code
_entity_poly.pdbx_strand_id
1 'polypeptide(L)'
;MLYIFNKTISDSKSILYSLTILYGINEYQSKKICKNIGINPQITLNKLKNNHVNRLINYINKNLKVEQLLKKAKTERLNELVEIKSNRGIRQSQGLPVRGQRTHTNAKTSKKLKQIFTQKRIFRNKRPFKVQKKKNKK
;
A
#
# COMPACT_ATOMS: atom_id res chain seq x y z
N MET A 1 3.11 -14.26 -23.65
CA MET A 1 2.56 -13.70 -22.40
C MET A 1 3.51 -13.96 -21.27
N LEU A 2 4.13 -12.91 -20.76
CA LEU A 2 5.05 -13.01 -19.61
C LEU A 2 4.31 -12.78 -18.29
N TYR A 3 4.43 -13.72 -17.36
CA TYR A 3 3.94 -13.57 -15.99
C TYR A 3 5.07 -13.08 -15.09
N ILE A 4 4.96 -11.84 -14.60
CA ILE A 4 5.87 -11.30 -13.59
C ILE A 4 5.03 -10.88 -12.37
N PHE A 5 5.39 -11.37 -11.18
CA PHE A 5 4.73 -11.04 -9.90
C PHE A 5 3.19 -11.20 -9.91
N ASN A 6 2.72 -12.32 -10.47
CA ASN A 6 1.29 -12.66 -10.59
C ASN A 6 0.46 -11.64 -11.40
N LYS A 7 1.10 -10.86 -12.28
CA LYS A 7 0.42 -10.08 -13.31
C LYS A 7 0.85 -10.50 -14.71
N THR A 8 -0.11 -10.47 -15.63
CA THR A 8 0.12 -10.58 -17.06
C THR A 8 0.66 -9.25 -17.58
N ILE A 9 1.84 -9.29 -18.16
CA ILE A 9 2.42 -8.13 -18.83
C ILE A 9 2.21 -8.28 -20.33
N SER A 10 1.80 -7.18 -20.98
CA SER A 10 1.64 -7.15 -22.43
C SER A 10 3.01 -7.13 -23.12
N ASP A 11 3.22 -8.19 -23.88
CA ASP A 11 4.34 -8.54 -24.73
C ASP A 11 4.78 -7.42 -25.71
N SER A 12 3.82 -6.62 -26.21
CA SER A 12 4.06 -5.56 -27.21
C SER A 12 4.57 -4.23 -26.62
N LYS A 13 4.49 -4.04 -25.30
CA LYS A 13 4.91 -2.79 -24.65
C LYS A 13 6.42 -2.75 -24.42
N SER A 14 6.99 -1.54 -24.41
CA SER A 14 8.37 -1.33 -23.99
C SER A 14 8.55 -1.64 -22.51
N ILE A 15 9.76 -2.05 -22.10
CA ILE A 15 10.08 -2.40 -20.71
C ILE A 15 9.73 -1.25 -19.76
N LEU A 16 9.95 -0.02 -20.23
CA LEU A 16 9.65 1.18 -19.47
C LEU A 16 8.21 1.18 -18.93
N TYR A 17 7.24 0.97 -19.81
CA TYR A 17 5.81 0.99 -19.50
C TYR A 17 5.27 -0.37 -19.03
N SER A 18 5.96 -1.45 -19.37
CA SER A 18 5.53 -2.78 -18.97
C SER A 18 5.70 -2.99 -17.46
N LEU A 19 6.79 -2.46 -16.88
CA LEU A 19 7.05 -2.54 -15.45
C LEU A 19 6.15 -1.66 -14.59
N THR A 20 5.60 -0.55 -15.13
CA THR A 20 4.71 0.35 -14.35
C THR A 20 3.33 -0.25 -14.08
N ILE A 21 2.99 -1.35 -14.75
CA ILE A 21 1.79 -2.14 -14.42
C ILE A 21 1.90 -2.71 -12.99
N LEU A 22 3.11 -2.93 -12.49
CA LEU A 22 3.35 -3.43 -11.14
C LEU A 22 3.15 -2.32 -10.11
N TYR A 23 2.36 -2.61 -9.07
CA TYR A 23 2.09 -1.68 -7.99
C TYR A 23 3.36 -1.35 -7.21
N GLY A 24 3.70 -0.05 -7.19
CA GLY A 24 4.88 0.47 -6.52
C GLY A 24 6.02 0.84 -7.47
N ILE A 25 5.93 0.46 -8.76
CA ILE A 25 6.91 0.82 -9.79
C ILE A 25 6.37 1.96 -10.64
N ASN A 26 7.16 3.04 -10.71
CA ASN A 26 6.89 4.20 -11.55
C ASN A 26 7.86 4.23 -12.74
N GLU A 27 7.63 5.12 -13.71
CA GLU A 27 8.51 5.29 -14.86
C GLU A 27 9.97 5.56 -14.45
N TYR A 28 10.19 6.44 -13.47
CA TYR A 28 11.52 6.71 -12.92
C TYR A 28 12.20 5.44 -12.37
N GLN A 29 11.47 4.63 -11.60
CA GLN A 29 12.02 3.41 -11.04
C GLN A 29 12.32 2.38 -12.13
N SER A 30 11.45 2.28 -13.14
CA SER A 30 11.66 1.43 -14.30
C SER A 30 12.96 1.81 -15.05
N LYS A 31 13.18 3.09 -15.34
CA LYS A 31 14.45 3.58 -15.93
C LYS A 31 15.65 3.24 -15.05
N LYS A 32 15.53 3.39 -13.73
CA LYS A 32 16.60 3.08 -12.77
C LYS A 32 16.94 1.59 -12.76
N ILE A 33 15.94 0.72 -12.79
CA ILE A 33 16.11 -0.74 -12.88
C ILE A 33 16.85 -1.09 -14.19
N CYS A 34 16.39 -0.56 -15.32
CA CYS A 34 17.00 -0.79 -16.62
C CYS A 34 18.47 -0.32 -16.66
N LYS A 35 18.76 0.86 -16.11
CA LYS A 35 20.12 1.40 -16.01
C LYS A 35 21.04 0.48 -15.21
N ASN A 36 20.56 -0.05 -14.08
CA ASN A 36 21.38 -0.89 -13.19
C ASN A 36 21.66 -2.29 -13.77
N ILE A 37 20.77 -2.80 -14.64
CA ILE A 37 20.95 -4.10 -15.31
C ILE A 37 21.68 -3.95 -16.65
N GLY A 38 21.76 -2.73 -17.20
CA GLY A 38 22.36 -2.45 -18.50
C GLY A 38 21.44 -2.79 -19.67
N ILE A 39 20.12 -2.62 -19.52
CA ILE A 39 19.12 -2.89 -20.57
C ILE A 39 18.60 -1.56 -21.11
N ASN A 40 18.43 -1.46 -22.43
CA ASN A 40 17.77 -0.30 -23.03
C ASN A 40 16.26 -0.33 -22.68
N PRO A 41 15.71 0.71 -22.01
CA PRO A 41 14.32 0.75 -21.57
C PRO A 41 13.28 0.80 -22.70
N GLN A 42 13.69 1.17 -23.92
CA GLN A 42 12.80 1.24 -25.10
C GLN A 42 12.57 -0.12 -25.78
N ILE A 43 13.36 -1.14 -25.42
CA ILE A 43 13.19 -2.48 -25.96
C ILE A 43 11.81 -3.02 -25.57
N THR A 44 11.15 -3.71 -26.49
CA THR A 44 9.88 -4.40 -26.23
C THR A 44 10.11 -5.68 -25.44
N LEU A 45 9.14 -6.04 -24.59
CA LEU A 45 9.27 -7.21 -23.72
C LEU A 45 9.54 -8.51 -24.50
N ASN A 46 8.93 -8.66 -25.68
CA ASN A 46 9.14 -9.81 -26.57
C ASN A 46 10.58 -10.01 -27.04
N LYS A 47 11.38 -8.95 -27.10
CA LYS A 47 12.76 -9.00 -27.58
C LYS A 47 13.77 -9.31 -26.47
N LEU A 48 13.32 -9.43 -25.22
CA LEU A 48 14.19 -9.75 -24.09
C LEU A 48 14.58 -11.23 -24.07
N LYS A 49 15.87 -11.50 -23.86
CA LYS A 49 16.35 -12.85 -23.55
C LYS A 49 15.93 -13.25 -22.13
N ASN A 50 15.66 -14.55 -21.92
CA ASN A 50 15.26 -15.10 -20.62
C ASN A 50 16.25 -14.76 -19.48
N ASN A 51 17.55 -14.69 -19.75
CA ASN A 51 18.56 -14.28 -18.76
C ASN A 51 18.31 -12.85 -18.24
N HIS A 52 17.98 -11.91 -19.13
CA HIS A 52 17.67 -10.53 -18.73
C HIS A 52 16.37 -10.45 -17.93
N VAL A 53 15.38 -11.27 -18.24
CA VAL A 53 14.13 -11.37 -17.46
C VAL A 53 14.42 -11.86 -16.05
N ASN A 54 15.22 -12.91 -15.89
CA ASN A 54 15.61 -13.41 -14.57
C ASN A 54 16.41 -12.38 -13.77
N ARG A 55 17.30 -11.63 -14.42
CA ARG A 55 18.02 -10.51 -13.79
C ARG A 55 17.08 -9.41 -13.31
N LEU A 56 16.07 -9.05 -14.10
CA LEU A 56 15.03 -8.09 -13.73
C LEU A 56 14.28 -8.55 -12.47
N ILE A 57 13.80 -9.79 -12.46
CA ILE A 57 13.06 -10.36 -11.33
C ILE A 57 13.93 -10.37 -10.07
N ASN A 58 15.17 -10.86 -10.17
CA ASN A 58 16.10 -10.92 -9.05
C ASN A 58 16.44 -9.54 -8.49
N TYR A 59 16.65 -8.55 -9.37
CA TYR A 59 16.92 -7.18 -8.95
C TYR A 59 15.72 -6.57 -8.22
N ILE A 60 14.50 -6.76 -8.74
CA ILE A 60 13.28 -6.23 -8.14
C ILE A 60 13.05 -6.86 -6.76
N ASN A 61 13.17 -8.19 -6.65
CA ASN A 61 13.01 -8.91 -5.37
C ASN A 61 13.97 -8.47 -4.28
N LYS A 62 15.24 -8.22 -4.64
CA LYS A 62 16.27 -7.85 -3.66
C LYS A 62 16.14 -6.40 -3.19
N ASN A 63 15.82 -5.48 -4.10
CA ASN A 63 15.96 -4.05 -3.84
C ASN A 63 14.66 -3.32 -3.55
N LEU A 64 13.50 -3.88 -3.95
CA LEU A 64 12.22 -3.16 -3.92
C LEU A 64 11.12 -3.99 -3.25
N LYS A 65 10.31 -3.32 -2.42
CA LYS A 65 9.04 -3.89 -1.93
C LYS A 65 7.95 -3.55 -2.95
N VAL A 66 7.41 -4.55 -3.61
CA VAL A 66 6.44 -4.40 -4.71
C VAL A 66 5.14 -5.16 -4.40
N GLU A 67 4.04 -4.77 -5.04
CA GLU A 67 2.73 -5.44 -4.98
C GLU A 67 2.24 -5.69 -3.55
N GLN A 68 2.09 -6.96 -3.16
CA GLN A 68 1.43 -7.34 -1.91
C GLN A 68 2.26 -6.95 -0.69
N LEU A 69 3.59 -7.01 -0.78
CA LEU A 69 4.47 -6.59 0.31
C LEU A 69 4.30 -5.10 0.59
N LEU A 70 4.23 -4.26 -0.46
CA LEU A 70 4.03 -2.83 -0.32
C LEU A 70 2.62 -2.49 0.19
N LYS A 71 1.59 -3.18 -0.31
CA LYS A 71 0.20 -3.02 0.16
C LYS A 71 0.07 -3.38 1.64
N LYS A 72 0.63 -4.52 2.07
CA LYS A 72 0.65 -4.96 3.48
C LYS A 72 1.35 -3.94 4.37
N ALA A 73 2.57 -3.54 4.02
CA ALA A 73 3.32 -2.54 4.79
C ALA A 73 2.55 -1.21 4.94
N LYS A 74 1.84 -0.77 3.88
CA LYS A 74 0.99 0.42 3.93
C LYS A 74 -0.21 0.23 4.86
N THR A 75 -0.87 -0.92 4.81
CA THR A 75 -2.00 -1.21 5.71
C THR A 75 -1.58 -1.35 7.16
N GLU A 76 -0.46 -2.00 7.44
CA GLU A 76 0.10 -2.14 8.79
C GLU A 76 0.38 -0.78 9.41
N ARG A 77 1.04 0.12 8.68
CA ARG A 77 1.28 1.49 9.14
C ARG A 77 -0.02 2.27 9.43
N LEU A 78 -1.06 2.07 8.63
CA LEU A 78 -2.36 2.71 8.89
C LEU A 78 -3.03 2.14 10.14
N ASN A 79 -2.93 0.82 10.35
CA ASN A 79 -3.46 0.16 11.55
C ASN A 79 -2.76 0.66 12.81
N GLU A 80 -1.43 0.78 12.79
CA GLU A 80 -0.65 1.35 13.90
C GLU A 80 -1.13 2.76 14.29
N LEU A 81 -1.36 3.63 13.30
CA LEU A 81 -1.85 4.99 13.55
C LEU A 81 -3.23 5.01 14.21
N VAL A 82 -4.07 4.05 13.88
CA VAL A 82 -5.41 3.87 14.47
C VAL A 82 -5.30 3.28 15.87
N GLU A 83 -4.44 2.28 16.09
CA GLU A 83 -4.20 1.65 17.39
C GLU A 83 -3.66 2.64 18.42
N ILE A 84 -2.70 3.49 18.03
CA ILE A 84 -2.15 4.58 18.85
C ILE A 84 -3.20 5.68 19.13
N LYS A 85 -4.29 5.74 18.33
CA LYS A 85 -5.31 6.81 18.35
C LYS A 85 -4.73 8.20 18.06
N SER A 86 -3.74 8.27 17.18
CA SER A 86 -3.26 9.55 16.64
C SER A 86 -4.41 10.28 15.92
N ASN A 87 -4.39 11.63 15.88
CA ASN A 87 -5.38 12.40 15.12
C ASN A 87 -5.50 11.92 13.66
N ARG A 88 -4.35 11.55 13.06
CA ARG A 88 -4.31 10.96 11.71
C ARG A 88 -5.07 9.65 11.61
N GLY A 89 -4.90 8.75 12.58
CA GLY A 89 -5.60 7.47 12.66
C GLY A 89 -7.11 7.65 12.86
N ILE A 90 -7.53 8.55 13.75
CA ILE A 90 -8.95 8.85 13.99
C ILE A 90 -9.62 9.35 12.71
N ARG A 91 -8.99 10.32 12.03
CA ARG A 91 -9.49 10.88 10.77
C ARG A 91 -9.59 9.83 9.67
N GLN A 92 -8.55 9.00 9.53
CA GLN A 92 -8.52 7.90 8.58
C GLN A 92 -9.63 6.88 8.86
N SER A 93 -9.85 6.51 10.13
CA SER A 93 -10.94 5.60 10.54
C SER A 93 -12.34 6.17 10.26
N GLN A 94 -12.48 7.49 10.35
CA GLN A 94 -13.73 8.19 10.05
C GLN A 94 -13.93 8.43 8.54
N GLY A 95 -12.93 8.16 7.70
CA GLY A 95 -12.98 8.45 6.26
C GLY A 95 -12.89 9.94 5.95
N LEU A 96 -12.25 10.73 6.83
CA LEU A 96 -12.08 12.17 6.67
C LEU A 96 -10.65 12.53 6.25
N PRO A 97 -10.45 13.67 5.57
CA PRO A 97 -9.13 14.05 5.08
C PRO A 97 -8.13 14.25 6.22
N VAL A 98 -6.94 13.68 6.07
CA VAL A 98 -5.92 13.58 7.14
C VAL A 98 -4.99 14.79 7.21
N ARG A 99 -4.90 15.59 6.13
CA ARG A 99 -3.94 16.70 5.98
C ARG A 99 -4.53 18.08 6.31
N GLY A 100 -5.46 18.16 7.27
CA GLY A 100 -6.04 19.45 7.71
C GLY A 100 -6.97 20.13 6.69
N GLN A 101 -7.48 19.41 5.70
CA GLN A 101 -8.36 19.96 4.67
C GLN A 101 -9.76 20.26 5.23
N ARG A 102 -10.44 21.27 4.67
CA ARG A 102 -11.83 21.65 5.04
C ARG A 102 -12.81 20.51 4.76
N THR A 103 -13.63 20.14 5.74
CA THR A 103 -14.59 19.01 5.64
C THR A 103 -16.05 19.40 5.52
N HIS A 104 -16.39 20.69 5.63
CA HIS A 104 -17.77 21.15 5.58
C HIS A 104 -18.43 20.92 4.21
N THR A 105 -17.73 21.24 3.13
CA THR A 105 -18.26 21.15 1.75
C THR A 105 -17.62 19.99 0.97
N ASN A 106 -16.30 19.98 0.85
CA ASN A 106 -15.59 19.12 -0.09
C ASN A 106 -14.76 18.04 0.63
N ALA A 107 -15.37 16.89 0.91
CA ALA A 107 -14.68 15.70 1.45
C ALA A 107 -15.10 14.38 0.77
N LYS A 108 -15.70 14.46 -0.43
CA LYS A 108 -16.35 13.33 -1.11
C LYS A 108 -15.39 12.17 -1.41
N THR A 109 -14.19 12.46 -1.93
CA THR A 109 -13.18 11.44 -2.26
C THR A 109 -12.73 10.66 -1.03
N SER A 110 -12.40 11.35 0.06
CA SER A 110 -12.02 10.73 1.33
C SER A 110 -13.15 9.88 1.92
N LYS A 111 -14.39 10.40 1.90
CA LYS A 111 -15.56 9.67 2.41
C LYS A 111 -15.86 8.42 1.58
N LYS A 112 -15.72 8.50 0.25
CA LYS A 112 -15.92 7.36 -0.67
C LYS A 112 -14.85 6.28 -0.50
N LEU A 113 -13.59 6.69 -0.29
CA LEU A 113 -12.45 5.78 -0.13
C LEU A 113 -12.26 5.33 1.32
N LYS A 114 -13.31 5.42 2.16
CA LYS A 114 -13.26 4.98 3.55
C LYS A 114 -12.89 3.50 3.60
N GLN A 115 -11.72 3.22 4.15
CA GLN A 115 -11.26 1.85 4.36
C GLN A 115 -11.86 1.30 5.64
N ILE A 116 -12.40 0.08 5.56
CA ILE A 116 -12.82 -0.67 6.74
C ILE A 116 -11.56 -1.25 7.37
N PHE A 117 -11.19 -0.72 8.52
CA PHE A 117 -10.13 -1.32 9.34
C PHE A 117 -10.69 -2.56 10.01
N THR A 118 -10.07 -3.71 9.76
CA THR A 118 -10.31 -4.89 10.60
C THR A 118 -9.75 -4.55 11.97
N GLN A 119 -10.62 -4.21 12.91
CA GLN A 119 -10.23 -4.23 14.31
C GLN A 119 -9.78 -5.68 14.55
N LYS A 120 -8.48 -5.93 14.71
CA LYS A 120 -8.06 -7.11 15.45
C LYS A 120 -8.79 -6.95 16.77
N ARG A 121 -9.83 -7.77 17.00
CA ARG A 121 -10.45 -7.94 18.30
C ARG A 121 -9.38 -8.57 19.20
N ILE A 122 -8.37 -7.79 19.56
CA ILE A 122 -7.59 -8.05 20.75
C ILE A 122 -8.63 -7.87 21.83
N PHE A 123 -9.07 -8.98 22.38
CA PHE A 123 -9.95 -9.05 23.52
C PHE A 123 -9.53 -7.97 24.49
N ARG A 124 -10.31 -6.87 24.50
CA ARG A 124 -10.26 -5.94 25.62
C ARG A 124 -10.73 -6.83 26.76
N ASN A 125 -9.78 -7.30 27.56
CA ASN A 125 -9.97 -7.48 28.99
C ASN A 125 -10.46 -6.11 29.49
N LYS A 126 -11.74 -5.79 29.21
CA LYS A 126 -12.44 -4.69 29.81
C LYS A 126 -12.48 -5.13 31.26
N ARG A 127 -11.56 -4.61 32.08
CA ARG A 127 -11.77 -4.61 33.53
C ARG A 127 -13.20 -4.08 33.70
N PRO A 128 -14.14 -4.86 34.27
CA PRO A 128 -15.50 -4.37 34.43
C PRO A 128 -15.40 -3.09 35.25
N PHE A 129 -15.99 -2.01 34.74
CA PHE A 129 -16.11 -0.77 35.50
C PHE A 129 -16.84 -1.12 36.80
N LYS A 130 -16.12 -1.12 37.94
CA LYS A 130 -16.76 -1.21 39.25
C LYS A 130 -17.59 0.06 39.42
N VAL A 131 -18.89 -0.03 39.19
CA VAL A 131 -19.84 1.01 39.57
C VAL A 131 -19.79 1.08 41.09
N GLN A 132 -19.18 2.14 41.64
CA GLN A 132 -19.28 2.44 43.06
C GLN A 132 -20.75 2.80 43.33
N LYS A 133 -21.50 1.88 43.95
CA LYS A 133 -22.83 2.19 44.49
C LYS A 133 -22.65 3.29 45.53
N LYS A 134 -23.05 4.52 45.21
CA LYS A 134 -23.22 5.58 46.21
C LYS A 134 -24.23 5.06 47.23
N LYS A 135 -23.76 4.73 48.43
CA LYS A 135 -24.65 4.48 49.58
C LYS A 135 -25.25 5.83 49.94
N ASN A 136 -26.51 6.05 49.56
CA ASN A 136 -27.30 7.12 50.14
C ASN A 136 -27.45 6.81 51.64
N LYS A 137 -26.76 7.58 52.48
CA LYS A 137 -27.03 7.58 53.92
C LYS A 137 -28.34 8.34 54.13
N LYS A 138 -29.26 7.69 54.85
CA LYS A 138 -30.46 8.29 55.41
C LYS A 138 -30.07 9.34 56.45
#